data_AF-A0A1Y2F1B9-F1
#
_entry.id   AF-A0A1Y2F1B9-F1
#
_cell.length_a   1.000
_cell.length_b   1.000
_cell.length_c   1.000
_cell.angle_alpha   90.00
_cell.angle_beta   90.00
_cell.angle_gamma   90.00
#
_symmetry.space_group_name_H-M   'P 1'
#
loop_
_entity.id
_entity.type
_entity.pdbx_description
1 polymer ?
#
loop_
_entity_poly.entity_id
_entity_poly.type
_entity_poly.pdbx_seq_one_letter_code
_entity_poly.pdbx_strand_id
1 'polypeptide(L)'
;MAVWPFIAAMSLNFVLVLHTIFEVTVYSDLSIDYMNPRDAADKINPYVLPSMGLHGLLMLMLLLTGKWLSLLLNVPLMAWNIKRLLKQDHIIEPTEVFRKLPQHQKESYIRVASFSALFFW
;
A
#
# COMPACT_ATOMS: atom_id res chain seq x y z
N MET A 1 8.77 28.70 -4.77
CA MET A 1 8.53 27.24 -4.88
C MET A 1 8.77 26.64 -3.50
N ALA A 2 7.77 26.00 -2.89
CA ALA A 2 7.91 25.43 -1.55
C ALA A 2 8.64 24.08 -1.65
N VAL A 3 9.90 24.04 -1.22
CA VAL A 3 10.74 22.83 -1.23
C VAL A 3 10.33 21.86 -0.10
N TRP A 4 9.80 22.39 1.00
CA TRP A 4 9.43 21.61 2.18
C TRP A 4 8.34 20.55 1.96
N PRO A 5 7.21 20.84 1.26
CA PRO A 5 6.19 19.83 0.96
C PRO A 5 6.71 18.70 0.06
N PHE A 6 7.65 19.00 -0.83
CA PHE A 6 8.26 18.02 -1.71
C PHE A 6 9.15 17.04 -0.93
N ILE A 7 10.00 17.55 -0.05
CA ILE A 7 10.83 16.70 0.83
C ILE A 7 9.95 15.82 1.72
N ALA A 8 8.89 16.38 2.30
CA ALA A 8 7.96 15.63 3.13
C ALA A 8 7.24 14.52 2.34
N ALA A 9 6.80 14.80 1.12
CA ALA A 9 6.18 13.80 0.23
C ALA A 9 7.15 12.68 -0.14
N MET A 10 8.43 12.99 -0.40
CA MET A 10 9.47 11.98 -0.66
C MET A 10 9.70 11.08 0.55
N SER A 11 9.83 11.65 1.75
CA SER A 11 10.00 10.87 2.98
C SER A 11 8.80 9.97 3.24
N LEU A 12 7.58 10.47 3.01
CA LEU A 12 6.35 9.67 3.15
C LEU A 12 6.27 8.54 2.13
N ASN A 13 6.63 8.80 0.87
CA ASN A 13 6.70 7.76 -0.16
C ASN A 13 7.68 6.65 0.22
N PHE A 14 8.86 7.00 0.75
CA PHE A 14 9.84 6.02 1.19
C PHE A 14 9.29 5.10 2.29
N VAL A 15 8.58 5.66 3.28
CA VAL A 15 7.90 4.86 4.33
C VAL A 15 6.85 3.92 3.72
N LEU A 16 6.07 4.39 2.74
CA LEU A 16 5.08 3.57 2.05
C LEU A 16 5.71 2.43 1.23
N VAL A 17 6.84 2.67 0.57
CA VAL A 17 7.59 1.64 -0.14
C VAL A 17 8.05 0.56 0.82
N LEU A 18 8.68 0.94 1.95
CA LEU A 18 9.13 -0.03 2.96
C LEU A 18 7.97 -0.85 3.53
N HIS A 19 6.84 -0.19 3.84
CA HIS A 19 5.64 -0.88 4.29
C HIS A 19 5.12 -1.88 3.25
N THR A 20 5.11 -1.51 1.97
CA THR A 20 4.60 -2.39 0.91
C THR A 20 5.56 -3.57 0.66
N ILE A 21 6.88 -3.37 0.80
CA ILE A 21 7.86 -4.46 0.77
C ILE A 21 7.60 -5.44 1.93
N PHE A 22 7.34 -4.93 3.14
CA PHE A 22 6.96 -5.75 4.28
C PHE A 22 5.72 -6.60 4.00
N GLU A 23 4.67 -6.03 3.39
CA GLU A 23 3.48 -6.78 2.96
C GLU A 23 3.84 -7.90 1.96
N VAL A 24 4.65 -7.60 0.94
CA VAL A 24 5.10 -8.59 -0.05
C VAL A 24 5.85 -9.73 0.61
N THR A 25 6.79 -9.45 1.53
CA THR A 25 7.52 -10.48 2.26
C THR A 25 6.57 -11.36 3.08
N VAL A 26 5.65 -10.76 3.83
CA VAL A 26 4.67 -11.53 4.63
C VAL A 26 3.81 -12.44 3.75
N TYR A 27 3.30 -11.94 2.62
CA TYR A 27 2.52 -12.78 1.71
C TYR A 27 3.38 -13.83 0.99
N SER A 28 4.66 -13.55 0.74
CA SER A 28 5.60 -14.52 0.18
C SER A 28 5.87 -15.65 1.17
N ASP A 29 6.16 -15.32 2.43
CA ASP A 29 6.38 -16.28 3.52
C ASP A 29 5.14 -17.16 3.73
N LEU A 30 3.94 -16.56 3.62
CA LEU A 30 2.68 -17.31 3.68
C LEU A 30 2.47 -18.23 2.47
N SER A 31 2.97 -17.88 1.28
CA SER A 31 2.81 -18.70 0.07
C SER A 31 3.71 -19.93 0.01
N ILE A 32 4.81 -19.93 0.76
CA ILE A 32 5.74 -21.05 0.88
C ILE A 32 5.55 -21.83 2.19
N ASP A 33 4.42 -21.63 2.87
CA ASP A 33 4.08 -22.23 4.17
C ASP A 33 5.13 -21.98 5.28
N TYR A 34 5.92 -20.90 5.18
CA TYR A 34 6.92 -20.54 6.19
C TYR A 34 6.29 -19.86 7.41
N MET A 35 5.12 -19.25 7.26
CA MET A 35 4.43 -18.53 8.32
C MET A 35 2.95 -18.89 8.38
N ASN A 36 2.38 -18.94 9.58
CA ASN A 36 0.96 -19.25 9.74
C ASN A 36 0.06 -18.09 9.31
N PRO A 37 -1.15 -18.37 8.80
CA PRO A 37 -2.11 -17.35 8.38
C PRO A 37 -2.56 -16.44 9.54
N ARG A 38 -2.57 -16.94 10.78
CA ARG A 38 -2.87 -16.15 11.99
C ARG A 38 -1.78 -15.12 12.26
N ASP A 39 -0.52 -15.56 12.23
CA ASP A 39 0.64 -14.70 12.47
C ASP A 39 0.75 -13.61 11.38
N ALA A 40 0.41 -13.95 10.14
CA ALA A 40 0.33 -12.99 9.04
C ALA A 40 -0.77 -11.94 9.25
N ALA A 41 -1.97 -12.36 9.68
CA ALA A 41 -3.08 -11.46 9.95
C ALA A 41 -2.76 -10.50 11.10
N ASP A 42 -2.19 -11.00 12.21
CA ASP A 42 -1.81 -10.18 13.36
C ASP A 42 -0.70 -9.18 13.02
N LYS A 43 0.21 -9.53 12.11
CA LYS A 43 1.25 -8.63 11.60
C LYS A 43 0.72 -7.56 10.67
N ILE A 44 -0.21 -7.87 9.76
CA ILE A 44 -0.64 -6.93 8.71
C ILE A 44 -1.80 -6.05 9.18
N ASN A 45 -2.83 -6.61 9.82
CA ASN A 45 -4.06 -5.91 10.19
C ASN A 45 -3.86 -4.55 10.90
N PRO A 46 -2.95 -4.39 11.89
CA PRO A 46 -2.76 -3.11 12.55
C PRO A 46 -2.21 -2.01 11.62
N TYR A 47 -1.54 -2.36 10.53
CA TYR A 47 -0.96 -1.40 9.59
C TYR A 47 -1.82 -1.11 8.35
N VAL A 48 -2.88 -1.90 8.11
CA VAL A 48 -3.76 -1.69 6.95
C VAL A 48 -4.38 -0.29 6.95
N LEU A 49 -5.01 0.12 8.06
CA LEU A 49 -5.65 1.44 8.16
C LEU A 49 -4.63 2.60 8.12
N PRO A 50 -3.53 2.57 8.90
CA PRO A 50 -2.48 3.57 8.81
C PRO A 50 -1.92 3.72 7.39
N SER A 51 -1.64 2.62 6.70
CA SER A 51 -1.10 2.63 5.33
C SER A 51 -2.05 3.28 4.33
N MET A 52 -3.36 2.96 4.40
CA MET A 52 -4.38 3.60 3.57
C MET A 52 -4.48 5.11 3.84
N GLY A 53 -4.40 5.52 5.11
CA GLY A 53 -4.37 6.94 5.50
C GLY A 53 -3.15 7.68 4.97
N LEU A 54 -1.97 7.07 5.08
CA LEU A 54 -0.71 7.64 4.57
C LEU A 54 -0.70 7.74 3.04
N HIS A 55 -1.27 6.77 2.32
CA HIS A 55 -1.43 6.85 0.87
C HIS A 55 -2.39 7.98 0.49
N GLY A 56 -3.49 8.17 1.22
CA GLY A 56 -4.38 9.31 1.02
C GLY A 56 -3.69 10.66 1.23
N LEU A 57 -2.88 10.77 2.28
CA LEU A 57 -2.08 11.95 2.55
C LEU A 57 -1.05 12.22 1.42
N LEU A 58 -0.38 11.17 0.94
CA LEU A 58 0.55 11.26 -0.19
C LEU A 58 -0.15 11.81 -1.45
N MET A 59 -1.35 11.30 -1.77
CA MET A 59 -2.16 11.78 -2.89
C MET A 59 -2.51 13.27 -2.78
N LEU A 60 -2.86 13.74 -1.57
CA LEU A 60 -3.11 15.16 -1.32
C LEU A 60 -1.84 16.00 -1.49
N MET A 61 -0.69 15.53 -1.02
CA MET A 61 0.59 16.21 -1.19
C MET A 61 1.04 16.28 -2.66
N LEU A 62 0.78 15.22 -3.44
CA LEU A 62 1.04 15.20 -4.90
C LEU A 62 0.14 16.19 -5.66
N LEU A 63 -1.11 16.35 -5.22
CA LEU A 63 -2.02 17.35 -5.77
C LEU A 63 -1.52 18.78 -5.51
N LEU A 64 -1.06 19.06 -4.29
CA LEU A 64 -0.51 20.37 -3.91
C LEU A 64 0.82 20.70 -4.61
N THR A 65 1.64 19.69 -4.93
CA THR A 65 2.91 19.86 -5.65
C THR A 65 2.75 19.87 -7.17
N GLY A 66 1.54 19.62 -7.70
CA GLY A 66 1.25 19.68 -9.14
C GLY A 66 1.82 18.53 -9.96
N LYS A 67 2.05 17.37 -9.32
CA LYS A 67 2.63 16.18 -9.96
C LYS A 67 1.53 15.30 -10.57
N TRP A 68 0.99 15.75 -11.71
CA TRP A 68 -0.18 15.15 -12.35
C TRP A 68 0.00 13.71 -12.86
N LEU A 69 1.17 13.39 -13.43
CA LEU A 69 1.47 12.03 -13.91
C LEU A 69 1.47 11.02 -12.76
N SER A 70 2.14 11.41 -11.67
CA SER A 70 2.23 10.65 -10.44
C SER A 70 0.86 10.47 -9.78
N LEU A 71 0.02 11.51 -9.79
CA LEU A 71 -1.36 11.43 -9.32
C LEU A 71 -2.19 10.41 -10.13
N LEU A 72 -2.16 10.50 -11.47
CA LEU A 72 -2.95 9.62 -12.35
C LEU A 72 -2.65 8.12 -12.16
N LEU A 73 -1.39 7.77 -11.91
CA LEU A 73 -1.00 6.38 -11.63
C LEU A 73 -1.50 5.88 -10.27
N ASN A 74 -1.65 6.75 -9.26
CA ASN A 74 -2.17 6.36 -7.94
C ASN A 74 -3.69 6.39 -7.84
N VAL A 75 -4.38 7.15 -8.69
CA VAL A 75 -5.86 7.22 -8.70
C VAL A 75 -6.54 5.84 -8.74
N PRO A 76 -6.18 4.90 -9.64
CA PRO A 76 -6.84 3.58 -9.66
C PRO A 76 -6.57 2.77 -8.39
N LEU A 77 -5.35 2.85 -7.83
CA LEU A 77 -5.00 2.20 -6.57
C LEU A 77 -5.79 2.79 -5.40
N MET A 78 -5.93 4.12 -5.36
CA MET A 78 -6.69 4.82 -4.34
C MET A 78 -8.19 4.47 -4.43
N ALA A 79 -8.76 4.44 -5.63
CA ALA A 79 -10.15 4.04 -5.84
C ALA A 79 -10.40 2.60 -5.37
N TRP A 80 -9.44 1.71 -5.61
CA TRP A 80 -9.50 0.33 -5.14
C TRP A 80 -9.43 0.23 -3.61
N ASN A 81 -8.53 0.99 -2.97
CA ASN A 81 -8.44 1.11 -1.51
C ASN A 81 -9.74 1.64 -0.90
N ILE A 82 -10.32 2.70 -1.45
CA ILE A 82 -11.60 3.27 -0.98
C ILE A 82 -12.73 2.23 -1.07
N LYS A 83 -12.81 1.51 -2.21
CA LYS A 83 -13.81 0.44 -2.38
C LYS A 83 -13.65 -0.66 -1.32
N ARG A 84 -12.42 -1.01 -0.95
CA ARG A 84 -12.12 -2.00 0.09
C ARG A 84 -12.53 -1.50 1.48
N LEU A 85 -12.29 -0.22 1.78
CA LEU A 85 -12.72 0.41 3.03
C LEU A 85 -14.26 0.43 3.17
N LEU A 86 -14.96 0.79 2.09
CA LEU A 86 -16.43 0.82 2.06
C LEU A 86 -17.04 -0.58 2.22
N LYS A 87 -16.38 -1.61 1.68
CA LYS A 87 -16.81 -3.01 1.85
C LYS A 87 -16.43 -3.63 3.20
N GLN A 88 -15.69 -2.90 4.04
CA GLN A 88 -15.10 -3.41 5.30
C GLN A 88 -14.20 -4.65 5.12
N ASP A 89 -13.84 -5.01 3.88
CA ASP A 89 -13.00 -6.19 3.54
C ASP A 89 -11.50 -5.86 3.67
N HIS A 90 -11.14 -5.05 4.66
CA HIS A 90 -9.78 -4.57 4.92
C HIS A 90 -9.04 -5.48 5.92
N ILE A 91 -9.78 -6.20 6.76
CA ILE A 91 -9.24 -7.13 7.75
C ILE A 91 -8.93 -8.47 7.04
N ILE A 92 -7.73 -8.99 7.26
CA ILE A 92 -7.33 -10.30 6.77
C ILE A 92 -7.90 -11.35 7.73
N GLU A 93 -8.79 -12.19 7.22
CA GLU A 93 -9.30 -13.35 7.94
C GLU A 93 -8.39 -14.57 7.72
N PRO A 94 -7.83 -15.19 8.78
CA PRO A 94 -6.90 -16.32 8.65
C PRO A 94 -7.47 -17.53 7.91
N THR A 95 -8.79 -17.70 7.90
CA THR A 95 -9.50 -18.80 7.23
C THR A 95 -9.63 -18.60 5.73
N GLU A 96 -9.66 -17.35 5.26
CA GLU A 96 -9.82 -17.03 3.84
C GLU A 96 -8.52 -16.54 3.17
N VAL A 97 -7.46 -16.29 3.95
CA VAL A 97 -6.24 -15.65 3.45
C VAL A 97 -5.60 -16.42 2.29
N PHE A 98 -5.57 -17.76 2.35
CA PHE A 98 -5.03 -18.58 1.26
C PHE A 98 -5.84 -18.48 -0.04
N ARG A 99 -7.17 -18.32 0.07
CA ARG A 99 -8.05 -18.16 -1.09
C ARG A 99 -7.84 -16.82 -1.78
N LYS A 100 -7.61 -15.75 -1.00
CA LYS A 100 -7.36 -14.38 -1.51
C LYS A 100 -5.87 -14.06 -1.72
N LEU A 101 -4.96 -14.96 -1.35
CA LEU A 101 -3.51 -14.77 -1.38
C LEU A 101 -2.96 -14.31 -2.73
N PRO A 102 -3.26 -14.96 -3.88
CA PRO A 102 -2.73 -14.54 -5.17
C PRO A 102 -3.20 -13.13 -5.57
N GLN A 103 -4.40 -12.74 -5.13
CA GLN A 103 -4.92 -11.39 -5.34
C GLN A 103 -4.15 -10.37 -4.48
N HIS A 104 -3.96 -10.64 -3.18
CA HIS A 104 -3.22 -9.74 -2.28
C HIS A 104 -1.74 -9.60 -2.62
N GLN A 105 -1.10 -10.68 -3.08
CA GLN A 105 0.26 -10.63 -3.61
C GLN A 105 0.34 -9.72 -4.83
N LYS A 106 -0.53 -9.93 -5.82
CA LYS A 106 -0.58 -9.09 -7.03
C LYS A 106 -0.80 -7.61 -6.70
N GLU A 107 -1.71 -7.31 -5.77
CA GLU A 107 -1.97 -5.94 -5.31
C GLU A 107 -0.74 -5.31 -4.66
N SER A 108 -0.02 -6.07 -3.83
CA SER A 108 1.19 -5.59 -3.16
C SER A 108 2.32 -5.33 -4.17
N TYR A 109 2.50 -6.20 -5.17
CA TYR A 109 3.45 -5.97 -6.27
C TYR A 109 3.12 -4.74 -7.11
N ILE A 110 1.83 -4.53 -7.43
CA ILE A 110 1.40 -3.33 -8.16
C ILE A 110 1.68 -2.08 -7.33
N ARG A 111 1.39 -2.09 -6.01
CA ARG A 111 1.72 -0.96 -5.13
C ARG A 111 3.21 -0.67 -5.08
N VAL A 112 4.07 -1.69 -4.98
CA VAL A 112 5.53 -1.50 -5.03
C VAL A 112 5.93 -0.86 -6.34
N ALA A 113 5.46 -1.40 -7.47
CA ALA A 113 5.78 -0.87 -8.80
C ALA A 113 5.33 0.60 -8.93
N SER A 114 4.12 0.93 -8.49
CA SER A 114 3.62 2.30 -8.48
C SER A 114 4.46 3.19 -7.58
N PHE A 115 4.63 2.87 -6.30
CA PHE A 115 5.41 3.70 -5.36
C PHE A 115 6.87 3.89 -5.78
N SER A 116 7.48 2.88 -6.41
CA SER A 116 8.86 2.95 -6.90
C SER A 116 9.00 3.78 -8.17
N ALA A 117 8.05 3.67 -9.11
CA ALA A 117 8.06 4.46 -10.34
C ALA A 117 7.89 5.97 -10.08
N LEU A 118 7.19 6.31 -8.99
CA LEU A 118 6.90 7.69 -8.58
C LEU A 118 8.09 8.40 -7.92
N PHE A 119 9.14 7.68 -7.52
CA PHE A 119 10.31 8.27 -6.87
C PHE A 119 11.04 9.28 -7.77
N PHE A 120 10.87 9.17 -9.09
CA PHE A 120 11.61 9.95 -10.07
C PHE A 120 10.84 11.10 -10.73
N TRP A 121 9.53 11.27 -10.45
CA TRP A 121 8.66 12.19 -11.20
C TRP A 121 7.71 13.05 -10.35
#